data_AF-A0A819XSH1-F1
#
_entry.id   AF-A0A819XSH1-F1
#
_cell.length_a   1.000
_cell.length_b   1.000
_cell.length_c   1.000
_cell.angle_alpha   90.00
_cell.angle_beta   90.00
_cell.angle_gamma   90.00
#
_symmetry.space_group_name_H-M   'P 1'
#
loop_
_entity.id
_entity.type
_entity.pdbx_description
1 polymer ?
#
loop_
_entity_poly.entity_id
_entity_poly.type
_entity_poly.pdbx_seq_one_letter_code
_entity_poly.pdbx_strand_id
1 'polypeptide(L)'
;MSRPPSNRQNDRLLNMKLLVHAYLFIGNLECFTAFFCFCYYWIDNGISFYSFMFTYEYFTNNLPTVYNPEEINQMINVSQSVYYCSLCIFQIFNFFSTRTRYASIFQHNPFWGQNRNWFALVAIMVSISVVLIFTQVTWFNEIFDTAPVPTKYVIPTVGFGIGWLIIDELRKFCVRKFPHSIIAKIAW
;
A
#
# COMPACT_ATOMS: atom_id res chain seq x y z
N MET A 1 9.51 22.48 -24.83
CA MET A 1 10.96 22.24 -24.66
C MET A 1 11.63 23.52 -24.15
N SER A 2 11.22 23.98 -22.97
CA SER A 2 11.60 25.31 -22.43
C SER A 2 12.42 25.23 -21.14
N ARG A 3 12.69 24.01 -20.64
CA ARG A 3 13.54 23.79 -19.47
C ARG A 3 14.99 23.59 -19.93
N PRO A 4 15.99 24.22 -19.27
CA PRO A 4 17.40 23.98 -19.58
C PRO A 4 17.78 22.51 -19.35
N PRO A 5 18.85 22.02 -20.01
CA PRO A 5 19.32 20.65 -19.83
C PRO A 5 19.69 20.37 -18.37
N SER A 6 19.38 19.16 -17.92
CA SER A 6 19.64 18.71 -16.55
C SER A 6 21.14 18.69 -16.24
N ASN A 7 21.52 19.21 -15.08
CA ASN A 7 22.91 19.18 -14.62
C ASN A 7 23.18 17.88 -13.83
N ARG A 8 24.10 17.04 -14.31
CA ARG A 8 24.44 15.74 -13.71
C ARG A 8 24.80 15.78 -12.22
N GLN A 9 25.38 16.88 -11.73
CA GLN A 9 25.82 16.97 -10.33
C GLN A 9 24.67 17.25 -9.36
N ASN A 10 23.71 18.09 -9.78
CA ASN A 10 22.62 18.60 -8.94
C ASN A 10 21.28 17.87 -9.18
N ASP A 11 20.98 17.51 -10.43
CA ASP A 11 19.74 16.85 -10.83
C ASP A 11 19.96 15.34 -10.97
N ARG A 12 20.28 14.67 -9.85
CA ARG A 12 20.45 13.21 -9.86
C ARG A 12 19.09 12.53 -10.03
N LEU A 13 19.09 11.37 -10.68
CA LEU A 13 17.89 10.56 -10.87
C LEU A 13 17.30 10.11 -9.53
N LEU A 14 18.18 9.75 -8.59
CA LEU A 14 17.85 9.40 -7.22
C LEU A 14 18.36 10.51 -6.29
N ASN A 15 17.41 11.22 -5.68
CA ASN A 15 17.66 12.34 -4.77
C ASN A 15 17.19 11.98 -3.36
N MET A 16 17.82 12.56 -2.34
CA MET A 16 17.41 12.34 -0.94
C MET A 16 15.95 12.71 -0.69
N LYS A 17 15.42 13.76 -1.35
CA LYS A 17 14.00 14.12 -1.25
C LYS A 17 13.07 13.00 -1.72
N LEU A 18 13.45 12.32 -2.81
CA LEU A 18 12.72 11.15 -3.32
C LEU A 18 12.76 10.03 -2.30
N LEU A 19 13.94 9.71 -1.77
CA LEU A 19 14.12 8.62 -0.81
C LEU A 19 13.32 8.88 0.48
N VAL A 20 13.43 10.08 1.05
CA VAL A 20 12.68 10.44 2.27
C VAL A 20 11.18 10.35 2.00
N HIS A 21 10.70 10.85 0.86
CA HIS A 21 9.29 10.74 0.50
C HIS A 21 8.82 9.27 0.35
N ALA A 22 9.57 8.46 -0.39
CA ALA A 22 9.23 7.08 -0.68
C ALA A 22 9.31 6.17 0.55
N TYR A 23 10.40 6.22 1.30
CA TYR A 23 10.61 5.32 2.44
C TYR A 23 9.93 5.83 3.71
N LEU A 24 10.04 7.12 4.02
CA LEU A 24 9.54 7.64 5.30
C LEU A 24 8.03 7.89 5.28
N PHE A 25 7.47 8.32 4.15
CA PHE A 25 6.04 8.64 4.07
C PHE A 25 5.25 7.52 3.41
N ILE A 26 5.53 7.20 2.14
CA ILE A 26 4.75 6.19 1.39
C ILE A 26 4.86 4.82 2.07
N GLY A 27 6.09 4.34 2.27
CA GLY A 27 6.35 3.00 2.81
C GLY A 27 5.79 2.81 4.22
N ASN A 28 5.94 3.79 5.12
CA ASN A 28 5.36 3.68 6.46
C ASN A 28 3.83 3.67 6.46
N LEU A 29 3.19 4.44 5.57
CA LEU A 29 1.73 4.47 5.48
C LEU A 29 1.20 3.16 4.89
N GLU A 30 1.87 2.61 3.87
CA GLU A 30 1.59 1.28 3.31
C GLU A 30 1.67 0.20 4.40
N CYS A 31 2.78 0.20 5.13
CA CYS A 31 3.04 -0.71 6.24
C CYS A 31 1.97 -0.60 7.33
N PHE A 32 1.63 0.63 7.74
CA PHE A 32 0.59 0.90 8.73
C PHE A 32 -0.78 0.38 8.28
N THR A 33 -1.15 0.62 7.02
CA THR A 33 -2.43 0.18 6.46
C THR A 33 -2.52 -1.35 6.43
N ALA A 34 -1.45 -2.02 5.99
CA ALA A 34 -1.42 -3.47 5.92
C ALA A 34 -1.45 -4.11 7.32
N PHE A 35 -0.71 -3.56 8.29
CA PHE A 35 -0.78 -4.00 9.69
C PHE A 35 -2.15 -3.75 10.32
N PHE A 36 -2.82 -2.65 9.98
CA PHE A 36 -4.18 -2.38 10.43
C PHE A 36 -5.15 -3.48 9.96
N CYS A 37 -5.11 -3.83 8.67
CA CYS A 37 -5.94 -4.91 8.12
C CYS A 37 -5.62 -6.28 8.73
N PHE A 38 -4.34 -6.57 8.95
CA PHE A 38 -3.89 -7.77 9.66
C PHE A 38 -4.48 -7.84 11.08
N CYS A 39 -4.32 -6.78 11.88
CA CYS A 39 -4.82 -6.75 13.25
C CYS A 39 -6.35 -6.81 13.30
N TYR A 40 -7.03 -6.19 12.33
CA TYR A 40 -8.47 -6.20 12.23
C TYR A 40 -9.02 -7.63 12.09
N TYR A 41 -8.37 -8.50 11.30
CA TYR A 41 -8.73 -9.91 11.21
C TYR A 41 -8.61 -10.63 12.56
N TRP A 42 -7.50 -10.46 13.28
CA TRP A 42 -7.30 -11.10 14.58
C TRP A 42 -8.34 -10.68 15.62
N ILE A 43 -8.65 -9.38 15.67
CA ILE A 43 -9.63 -8.82 16.61
C ILE A 43 -11.05 -9.36 16.31
N ASP A 44 -11.43 -9.46 15.04
CA ASP A 44 -12.75 -9.98 14.63
C ASP A 44 -12.91 -11.47 14.96
N ASN A 45 -11.81 -12.24 15.00
CA ASN A 45 -11.79 -13.64 15.44
C ASN A 45 -11.67 -13.82 16.97
N GLY A 46 -11.80 -12.72 17.74
CA GLY A 46 -11.82 -12.75 19.21
C GLY A 46 -10.44 -12.70 19.87
N ILE A 47 -9.36 -12.49 19.12
CA ILE A 47 -7.99 -12.41 19.65
C ILE A 47 -7.62 -10.93 19.81
N SER A 48 -7.50 -10.49 21.06
CA SER A 48 -7.17 -9.09 21.39
C SER A 48 -5.75 -8.73 20.92
N PHE A 49 -5.56 -7.49 20.46
CA PHE A 49 -4.27 -6.98 19.97
C PHE A 49 -3.11 -7.23 20.95
N TYR A 50 -3.33 -7.01 22.24
CA TYR A 50 -2.31 -7.18 23.27
C TYR A 50 -1.86 -8.63 23.50
N SER A 51 -2.65 -9.60 23.04
CA SER A 51 -2.32 -11.02 23.23
C SER A 51 -1.29 -11.56 22.24
N PHE A 52 -1.21 -10.97 21.04
CA PHE A 52 -0.24 -11.37 20.01
C PHE A 52 0.91 -10.37 19.82
N MET A 53 0.78 -9.16 20.34
CA MET A 53 1.83 -8.15 20.26
C MET A 53 3.04 -8.55 21.14
N PHE A 54 4.21 -8.74 20.52
CA PHE A 54 5.47 -9.19 21.15
C PHE A 54 5.50 -10.61 21.71
N THR A 55 4.52 -11.46 21.37
CA THR A 55 4.44 -12.82 21.92
C THR A 55 5.34 -13.83 21.19
N TYR A 56 5.86 -13.49 20.00
CA TYR A 56 6.80 -14.29 19.18
C TYR A 56 6.60 -15.82 19.31
N GLU A 57 7.53 -16.53 19.98
CA GLU A 57 7.52 -17.99 20.17
C GLU A 57 6.45 -18.48 21.15
N TYR A 58 6.02 -17.66 22.09
CA TYR A 58 5.00 -18.02 23.09
C TYR A 58 3.57 -17.95 22.55
N PHE A 59 3.39 -17.48 21.31
CA PHE A 59 2.06 -17.29 20.75
C PHE A 59 1.31 -18.61 20.63
N THR A 60 1.97 -19.71 20.22
CA THR A 60 1.28 -21.01 20.12
C THR A 60 1.10 -21.71 21.48
N ASN A 61 1.95 -21.41 22.47
CA ASN A 61 2.01 -22.18 23.72
C ASN A 61 1.20 -21.60 24.89
N ASN A 62 0.96 -20.28 24.92
CA ASN A 62 0.41 -19.58 26.09
C ASN A 62 -0.77 -18.66 25.78
N LEU A 63 -1.45 -18.84 24.63
CA LEU A 63 -2.67 -18.08 24.38
C LEU A 63 -3.79 -18.54 25.31
N PRO A 64 -4.53 -17.61 25.95
CA PRO A 64 -5.75 -17.91 26.69
C PRO A 64 -6.93 -18.15 25.73
N THR A 65 -6.71 -18.90 24.63
CA THR A 65 -7.69 -19.12 23.57
C THR A 65 -8.03 -20.60 23.43
N VAL A 66 -9.26 -20.85 22.97
CA VAL A 66 -9.88 -22.19 22.83
C VAL A 66 -9.38 -22.93 21.58
N TYR A 67 -8.50 -22.32 20.78
CA TYR A 67 -8.14 -22.77 19.44
C TYR A 67 -7.01 -23.82 19.45
N ASN A 68 -7.12 -24.80 18.57
CA ASN A 68 -6.09 -25.82 18.34
C ASN A 68 -4.89 -25.18 17.60
N PRO A 69 -3.63 -25.60 17.82
CA PRO A 69 -2.45 -25.16 17.05
C PRO A 69 -2.63 -25.14 15.52
N GLU A 70 -3.36 -26.10 14.95
CA GLU A 70 -3.63 -26.14 13.51
C GLU A 70 -4.54 -24.99 13.04
N GLU A 71 -5.55 -24.65 13.84
CA GLU A 71 -6.46 -23.53 13.56
C GLU A 71 -5.71 -22.20 13.64
N ILE A 72 -4.80 -22.06 14.60
CA ILE A 72 -3.95 -20.87 14.74
C ILE A 72 -3.07 -20.69 13.51
N ASN A 73 -2.46 -21.76 12.99
CA ASN A 73 -1.65 -21.70 11.77
C ASN A 73 -2.50 -21.29 10.56
N GLN A 74 -3.71 -21.82 10.42
CA GLN A 74 -4.63 -21.40 9.37
C GLN A 74 -4.98 -19.91 9.49
N MET A 75 -5.23 -19.42 10.70
CA MET A 75 -5.49 -17.99 10.95
C MET A 75 -4.29 -17.11 10.62
N ILE A 76 -3.06 -17.57 10.91
CA ILE A 76 -1.82 -16.88 10.52
C ILE A 76 -1.74 -16.76 9.00
N ASN A 77 -1.94 -17.86 8.27
CA ASN A 77 -1.89 -17.88 6.80
C ASN A 77 -2.94 -16.94 6.19
N VAL A 78 -4.16 -16.91 6.74
CA VAL A 78 -5.21 -15.97 6.32
C VAL A 78 -4.80 -14.52 6.59
N SER A 79 -4.27 -14.25 7.78
CA SER A 79 -3.86 -12.90 8.18
C SER A 79 -2.71 -12.36 7.32
N GLN A 80 -1.72 -13.20 7.02
CA GLN A 80 -0.60 -12.87 6.13
C GLN A 80 -1.10 -12.61 4.70
N SER A 81 -2.06 -13.40 4.23
CA SER A 81 -2.69 -13.20 2.92
C SER A 81 -3.49 -11.90 2.86
N VAL A 82 -4.19 -11.53 3.94
CA VAL A 82 -4.87 -10.22 4.08
C VAL A 82 -3.84 -9.08 3.98
N TYR A 83 -2.73 -9.18 4.71
CA TYR A 83 -1.65 -8.19 4.68
C TYR A 83 -1.09 -8.00 3.25
N TYR A 84 -0.80 -9.10 2.56
CA TYR A 84 -0.34 -9.10 1.17
C TYR A 84 -1.34 -8.42 0.22
N CYS A 85 -2.61 -8.81 0.28
CA CYS A 85 -3.68 -8.20 -0.53
C CYS A 85 -3.81 -6.70 -0.28
N SER A 86 -3.76 -6.28 0.99
CA SER A 86 -3.79 -4.86 1.37
C SER A 86 -2.62 -4.08 0.78
N LEU A 87 -1.40 -4.61 0.81
CA LEU A 87 -0.26 -3.96 0.15
C LEU A 87 -0.48 -3.83 -1.36
N CYS A 88 -0.89 -4.89 -2.04
CA CYS A 88 -1.10 -4.85 -3.49
C CYS A 88 -2.19 -3.86 -3.91
N ILE A 89 -3.28 -3.75 -3.15
CA ILE A 89 -4.33 -2.77 -3.42
C ILE A 89 -3.83 -1.36 -3.14
N PHE A 90 -3.08 -1.14 -2.04
CA PHE A 90 -2.52 0.17 -1.76
C PHE A 90 -1.57 0.64 -2.88
N GLN A 91 -0.80 -0.29 -3.48
CA GLN A 91 0.08 0.04 -4.60
C GLN A 91 -0.66 0.61 -5.82
N ILE A 92 -1.93 0.26 -6.03
CA ILE A 92 -2.75 0.87 -7.09
C ILE A 92 -2.93 2.38 -6.81
N PHE A 93 -3.21 2.75 -5.57
CA PHE A 93 -3.33 4.16 -5.16
C PHE A 93 -1.97 4.87 -5.21
N ASN A 94 -0.92 4.21 -4.76
CA ASN A 94 0.44 4.74 -4.82
C ASN A 94 0.90 4.99 -6.28
N PHE A 95 0.54 4.10 -7.21
CA PHE A 95 0.81 4.28 -8.64
C PHE A 95 0.14 5.55 -9.20
N PHE A 96 -1.12 5.81 -8.86
CA PHE A 96 -1.79 7.05 -9.28
C PHE A 96 -1.17 8.29 -8.65
N SER A 97 -0.75 8.20 -7.38
CA SER A 97 -0.07 9.29 -6.67
C SER A 97 1.29 9.64 -7.30
N THR A 98 2.13 8.65 -7.59
CA THR A 98 3.50 8.86 -8.06
C THR A 98 3.61 9.22 -9.55
N ARG A 99 2.54 9.03 -10.32
CA ARG A 99 2.50 9.32 -11.76
C ARG A 99 2.81 10.78 -12.09
N THR A 100 2.36 11.71 -11.27
CA THR A 100 2.64 13.15 -11.45
C THR A 100 3.41 13.68 -10.26
N ARG A 101 4.47 14.47 -10.52
CA ARG A 101 5.25 15.12 -9.44
C ARG A 101 4.62 16.43 -8.98
N TYR A 102 4.15 17.24 -9.94
CA TYR A 102 3.62 18.59 -9.68
C TYR A 102 2.19 18.80 -10.18
N ALA A 103 1.80 18.10 -11.25
CA ALA A 103 0.48 18.26 -11.85
C ALA A 103 -0.59 17.49 -11.08
N SER A 104 -1.79 18.07 -10.98
CA SER A 104 -2.95 17.40 -10.39
C SER A 104 -3.34 16.16 -11.17
N ILE A 105 -3.86 15.14 -10.48
CA ILE A 105 -4.48 13.98 -11.13
C ILE A 105 -5.65 14.42 -12.03
N PHE A 106 -6.40 15.46 -11.65
CA PHE A 106 -7.53 15.96 -12.45
C PHE A 106 -7.08 16.68 -13.73
N GLN A 107 -5.94 17.37 -13.69
CA GLN A 107 -5.37 18.05 -14.87
C GLN A 107 -4.67 17.06 -15.81
N HIS A 108 -4.09 16.00 -15.26
CA HIS A 108 -3.39 14.96 -16.00
C HIS A 108 -4.11 13.62 -15.85
N ASN A 109 -5.37 13.58 -16.28
CA ASN A 109 -6.26 12.46 -16.04
C ASN A 109 -5.74 11.17 -16.74
N PRO A 110 -5.61 10.05 -16.00
CA PRO A 110 -5.21 8.77 -16.57
C PRO A 110 -6.20 8.15 -17.57
N PHE A 111 -7.51 8.40 -17.39
CA PHE A 111 -8.57 7.66 -18.08
C PHE A 111 -9.02 8.30 -19.40
N TRP A 112 -9.03 9.63 -19.47
CA TRP A 112 -9.53 10.38 -20.63
C TRP A 112 -8.64 11.59 -20.97
N GLY A 113 -8.50 11.90 -22.26
CA GLY A 113 -7.75 13.06 -22.77
C GLY A 113 -6.41 12.73 -23.45
N GLN A 114 -5.61 13.77 -23.70
CA GLN A 114 -4.34 13.72 -24.47
C GLN A 114 -3.25 12.85 -23.80
N ASN A 115 -3.32 12.68 -22.47
CA ASN A 115 -2.31 11.98 -21.68
C ASN A 115 -2.76 10.58 -21.22
N ARG A 116 -3.69 9.96 -21.97
CA ARG A 116 -4.21 8.64 -21.66
C ARG A 116 -3.11 7.58 -21.71
N ASN A 117 -3.06 6.70 -20.71
CA ASN A 117 -2.17 5.55 -20.71
C ASN A 117 -2.98 4.27 -20.50
N TRP A 118 -3.30 3.57 -21.60
CA TRP A 118 -4.03 2.31 -21.53
C TRP A 118 -3.23 1.18 -20.87
N PHE A 119 -1.91 1.16 -21.04
CA PHE A 119 -1.04 0.16 -20.40
C PHE A 119 -1.10 0.24 -18.88
N ALA A 120 -1.36 1.41 -18.31
CA ALA A 120 -1.56 1.55 -16.86
C ALA A 120 -2.79 0.77 -16.37
N LEU A 121 -3.90 0.82 -17.13
CA LEU A 121 -5.10 0.07 -16.77
C LEU A 121 -4.90 -1.43 -16.93
N VAL A 122 -4.23 -1.84 -18.01
CA VAL A 122 -3.87 -3.25 -18.23
C VAL A 122 -2.96 -3.74 -17.10
N ALA A 123 -1.96 -2.97 -16.68
CA ALA A 123 -1.08 -3.32 -15.56
C ALA A 123 -1.86 -3.49 -14.26
N ILE A 124 -2.80 -2.60 -13.94
CA ILE A 124 -3.66 -2.73 -12.75
C ILE A 124 -4.49 -4.02 -12.82
N MET A 125 -5.11 -4.31 -13.97
CA MET A 125 -5.90 -5.54 -14.16
C MET A 125 -5.05 -6.80 -14.02
N VAL A 126 -3.84 -6.81 -14.57
CA VAL A 126 -2.89 -7.92 -14.43
C VAL A 126 -2.48 -8.08 -12.97
N SER A 127 -2.14 -7.00 -12.27
CA SER A 127 -1.78 -7.05 -10.85
C SER A 127 -2.91 -7.61 -9.98
N ILE A 128 -4.16 -7.17 -10.20
CA ILE A 128 -5.34 -7.72 -9.50
C ILE A 128 -5.51 -9.20 -9.81
N SER A 129 -5.36 -9.60 -11.08
CA SER A 129 -5.48 -11.00 -11.49
C SER A 129 -4.44 -11.88 -10.80
N VAL A 130 -3.19 -11.41 -10.71
CA VAL A 130 -2.12 -12.11 -9.99
C VAL A 130 -2.48 -12.27 -8.51
N VAL A 131 -2.93 -11.21 -7.83
CA VAL A 131 -3.35 -11.30 -6.42
C VAL A 131 -4.48 -12.32 -6.22
N LEU A 132 -5.45 -12.37 -7.12
CA LEU A 132 -6.53 -13.36 -7.05
C LEU A 132 -6.04 -14.80 -7.27
N ILE A 133 -5.10 -15.00 -8.20
CA ILE A 133 -4.47 -16.31 -8.43
C ILE A 133 -3.76 -16.79 -7.15
N PHE A 134 -2.96 -15.93 -6.53
CA PHE A 134 -2.22 -16.29 -5.33
C PHE A 134 -3.11 -16.54 -4.10
N THR A 135 -4.30 -15.94 -4.01
CA THR A 135 -5.16 -16.07 -2.83
C THR A 135 -6.28 -17.10 -2.97
N GLN A 136 -6.80 -17.31 -4.18
CA GLN A 136 -7.98 -18.17 -4.40
C GLN A 136 -7.63 -19.55 -4.95
N VAL A 137 -6.44 -19.74 -5.54
CA VAL A 137 -6.05 -21.03 -6.13
C VAL A 137 -5.42 -21.91 -5.05
N THR A 138 -6.05 -23.05 -4.78
CA THR A 138 -5.62 -24.00 -3.73
C THR A 138 -4.19 -24.48 -3.89
N TRP A 139 -3.73 -24.67 -5.13
CA TRP A 139 -2.34 -25.08 -5.41
C TRP A 139 -1.31 -24.03 -4.94
N PHE A 140 -1.61 -22.74 -5.13
CA PHE A 140 -0.73 -21.68 -4.63
C PHE A 140 -0.80 -21.58 -3.10
N ASN A 141 -1.98 -21.79 -2.53
CA ASN A 141 -2.20 -21.81 -1.08
C ASN A 141 -1.39 -22.90 -0.37
N GLU A 142 -1.28 -24.09 -0.96
CA GLU A 142 -0.48 -25.19 -0.38
C GLU A 142 1.03 -24.97 -0.49
N ILE A 143 1.52 -24.25 -1.51
CA ILE A 143 2.96 -24.04 -1.74
C ILE A 143 3.49 -22.79 -1.03
N PHE A 144 2.69 -21.72 -1.00
CA PHE A 144 3.08 -20.42 -0.46
C PHE A 144 2.52 -20.16 0.94
N ASP A 145 1.86 -21.15 1.55
CA ASP A 145 1.14 -21.02 2.83
C ASP A 145 0.14 -19.84 2.83
N THR A 146 -0.46 -19.57 1.68
CA THR A 146 -1.51 -18.55 1.53
C THR A 146 -2.88 -19.15 1.79
N ALA A 147 -3.86 -18.31 2.09
CA ALA A 147 -5.21 -18.74 2.38
C ALA A 147 -6.26 -17.82 1.75
N PRO A 148 -7.48 -18.31 1.50
CA PRO A 148 -8.54 -17.51 0.90
C PRO A 148 -8.86 -16.30 1.77
N VAL A 149 -8.69 -15.11 1.18
CA VAL A 149 -8.85 -13.84 1.89
C VAL A 149 -10.30 -13.37 1.84
N PRO A 150 -10.98 -13.19 2.99
CA PRO A 150 -12.30 -12.58 3.02
C PRO A 150 -12.20 -11.09 2.69
N THR A 151 -13.00 -10.63 1.73
CA THR A 151 -12.95 -9.25 1.22
C THR A 151 -13.18 -8.20 2.31
N LYS A 152 -13.96 -8.52 3.36
CA LYS A 152 -14.26 -7.65 4.52
C LYS A 152 -12.99 -7.03 5.12
N TYR A 153 -11.90 -7.79 5.24
CA TYR A 153 -10.69 -7.33 5.93
C TYR A 153 -9.79 -6.46 5.06
N VAL A 154 -10.00 -6.47 3.75
CA VAL A 154 -9.18 -5.75 2.75
C VAL A 154 -9.81 -4.42 2.35
N ILE A 155 -11.15 -4.29 2.48
CA ILE A 155 -11.89 -3.05 2.19
C ILE A 155 -11.31 -1.80 2.90
N PRO A 156 -10.88 -1.85 4.18
CA PRO A 156 -10.29 -0.68 4.84
C PRO A 156 -9.11 -0.07 4.07
N THR A 157 -8.31 -0.90 3.38
CA THR A 157 -7.20 -0.44 2.55
C THR A 157 -7.65 0.54 1.47
N VAL A 158 -8.83 0.35 0.89
CA VAL A 158 -9.39 1.27 -0.12
C VAL A 158 -9.63 2.65 0.51
N GLY A 159 -10.14 2.69 1.74
CA GLY A 159 -10.34 3.95 2.49
C GLY A 159 -9.01 4.67 2.76
N PHE A 160 -8.01 3.94 3.26
CA PHE A 160 -6.67 4.50 3.49
C PHE A 160 -5.99 4.95 2.18
N GLY A 161 -6.15 4.19 1.09
CA GLY A 161 -5.64 4.52 -0.23
C GLY A 161 -6.25 5.80 -0.81
N ILE A 162 -7.56 6.00 -0.64
CA ILE A 162 -8.23 7.26 -1.00
C ILE A 162 -7.70 8.41 -0.14
N GLY A 163 -7.55 8.18 1.17
CA GLY A 163 -6.94 9.15 2.08
C GLY A 163 -5.54 9.57 1.63
N TRP A 164 -4.72 8.60 1.19
CA TRP A 164 -3.39 8.86 0.64
C TRP A 164 -3.44 9.71 -0.63
N LEU A 165 -4.34 9.40 -1.57
CA LEU A 165 -4.51 10.23 -2.78
C LEU A 165 -4.87 11.68 -2.44
N ILE A 166 -5.72 11.90 -1.43
CA ILE A 166 -6.09 13.25 -0.97
C ILE A 166 -4.85 13.97 -0.40
N ILE A 167 -4.08 13.31 0.46
CA ILE A 167 -2.86 13.88 1.06
C ILE A 167 -1.84 14.26 -0.02
N ASP A 168 -1.63 13.40 -1.01
CA ASP A 168 -0.71 13.66 -2.12
C ASP A 168 -1.19 14.81 -3.02
N GLU A 169 -2.49 14.86 -3.33
CA GLU A 169 -3.05 15.94 -4.14
C GLU A 169 -3.00 17.28 -3.39
N LEU A 170 -3.21 17.29 -2.07
CA LEU A 170 -3.01 18.45 -1.21
C LEU A 170 -1.54 18.89 -1.21
N ARG A 171 -0.58 17.96 -1.12
CA ARG A 171 0.86 18.26 -1.25
C ARG A 171 1.13 18.97 -2.57
N LYS A 172 0.66 18.40 -3.69
CA LYS A 172 0.83 18.98 -5.04
C LYS A 172 0.17 20.34 -5.18
N PHE A 173 -0.99 20.56 -4.55
CA PHE A 173 -1.65 21.86 -4.51
C PHE A 173 -0.83 22.90 -3.74
N CYS A 174 -0.32 22.55 -2.56
CA CYS A 174 0.52 23.42 -1.75
C CYS A 174 1.82 23.82 -2.46
N VAL A 175 2.48 22.88 -3.15
CA VAL A 175 3.71 23.16 -3.92
C VAL A 175 3.42 24.12 -5.09
N ARG A 176 2.26 24.00 -5.75
CA ARG A 176 1.85 24.90 -6.84
C ARG A 176 1.49 26.30 -6.36
N LYS A 177 0.77 26.41 -5.25
CA LYS A 177 0.29 27.71 -4.73
C LYS A 177 1.37 28.47 -3.95
N PHE A 178 2.28 27.77 -3.28
CA PHE A 178 3.32 28.35 -2.43
C PHE A 178 4.73 27.84 -2.79
N PRO A 179 5.29 28.27 -3.94
CA PRO A 179 6.55 27.75 -4.46
C PRO A 179 7.78 28.07 -3.59
N HIS A 180 7.70 29.08 -2.72
CA HIS A 180 8.79 29.44 -1.79
C HIS A 180 8.64 28.88 -0.38
N SER A 181 7.59 28.10 -0.11
CA SER A 181 7.34 27.52 1.21
C SER A 181 8.36 26.45 1.60
N ILE A 182 8.50 26.19 2.90
CA ILE A 182 9.32 25.10 3.44
C ILE A 182 8.86 23.75 2.85
N ILE A 183 7.54 23.59 2.68
CA ILE A 183 6.93 22.40 2.08
C ILE A 183 7.41 22.22 0.64
N ALA A 184 7.46 23.28 -0.18
CA ALA A 184 7.98 23.20 -1.55
C ALA A 184 9.50 22.91 -1.61
N LYS A 185 10.26 23.30 -0.59
CA LYS A 185 11.69 22.99 -0.49
C LYS A 185 11.94 21.53 -0.10
N ILE A 186 11.07 20.92 0.69
CA ILE A 186 11.20 19.53 1.17
C ILE A 186 10.51 18.54 0.21
N ALA A 187 9.39 18.93 -0.39
CA ALA A 187 8.61 18.09 -1.28
C ALA A 187 9.40 17.70 -2.53
N TRP A 188 9.29 16.42 -2.86
CA TRP A 188 9.70 15.86 -4.14
C TRP A 188 8.61 16.07 -5.20
#